data_AF-A0A914QQM9-F1
#
_entry.id   AF-A0A914QQM9-F1
#
_cell.length_a   1.000
_cell.length_b   1.000
_cell.length_c   1.000
_cell.angle_alpha   90.00
_cell.angle_beta   90.00
_cell.angle_gamma   90.00
#
_symmetry.space_group_name_H-M   'P 1'
#
loop_
_entity.id
_entity.type
_entity.pdbx_description
1 polymer ?
#
loop_
_entity_poly.entity_id
_entity_poly.type
_entity_poly.pdbx_seq_one_letter_code
_entity_poly.pdbx_strand_id
1 'polypeptide(L)'
;MPDIRSNGLTPHPYDAEATTTTTIRRESVVTPDEAEIIAETPEQIIEAMGMEDDVIPPIDTIPSDQKPKSLQNYGDFIKFGWYIAFFMIMYESLMLPQVGMMTFMVYGAYSPQVTACGNQTFEGMTQRDVCAGLDKIMNKTGCIPTVVTQFESVGHEMGLYCSGTQQVKRSVSIQMVGVFLGAPIFGQLSDSFGRRRVIQVCCVIVCILGFFAARAPTLDTFTIIQLFNMFFVGGMNT
;
A
#
# COMPACT_ATOMS: atom_id res chain seq x y z
N MET A 1 0.77 -82.34 17.88
CA MET A 1 0.93 -83.36 16.83
C MET A 1 0.83 -82.68 15.47
N PRO A 2 1.61 -83.16 14.48
CA PRO A 2 2.48 -82.42 13.53
C PRO A 2 1.73 -82.06 12.21
N ASP A 3 2.26 -81.48 11.11
CA ASP A 3 3.54 -81.46 10.36
C ASP A 3 3.58 -80.14 9.51
N ILE A 4 4.67 -79.37 9.36
CA ILE A 4 5.92 -79.50 8.55
C ILE A 4 5.79 -79.22 7.02
N ARG A 5 6.67 -78.28 6.57
CA ARG A 5 7.28 -77.98 5.24
C ARG A 5 6.47 -77.21 4.18
N SER A 6 6.92 -76.03 3.74
CA SER A 6 8.20 -75.63 3.06
C SER A 6 8.13 -75.81 1.54
N ASN A 7 8.14 -74.70 0.79
CA ASN A 7 9.23 -74.36 -0.14
C ASN A 7 8.85 -73.12 -0.96
N GLY A 8 9.66 -72.08 -0.85
CA GLY A 8 9.79 -71.05 -1.88
C GLY A 8 10.84 -71.43 -2.92
N LEU A 9 10.87 -70.61 -3.98
CA LEU A 9 11.96 -70.31 -4.93
C LEU A 9 11.89 -70.89 -6.38
N THR A 10 11.30 -70.08 -7.29
CA THR A 10 11.79 -69.60 -8.63
C THR A 10 11.80 -70.55 -9.88
N PRO A 11 11.97 -70.03 -11.13
CA PRO A 11 11.12 -69.09 -11.90
C PRO A 11 10.89 -69.51 -13.39
N HIS A 12 10.05 -68.74 -14.12
CA HIS A 12 9.90 -68.62 -15.61
C HIS A 12 9.33 -69.81 -16.43
N PRO A 13 8.76 -69.57 -17.64
CA PRO A 13 8.24 -68.33 -18.26
C PRO A 13 6.76 -68.47 -18.69
N TYR A 14 5.91 -67.49 -18.41
CA TYR A 14 4.61 -67.38 -19.10
C TYR A 14 4.31 -65.92 -19.39
N ASP A 15 4.49 -65.59 -20.66
CA ASP A 15 4.21 -64.32 -21.30
C ASP A 15 2.70 -64.06 -21.39
N ALA A 16 2.28 -62.87 -20.96
CA ALA A 16 1.28 -62.01 -21.61
C ALA A 16 1.11 -60.75 -20.75
N GLU A 17 1.90 -59.73 -21.09
CA GLU A 17 2.04 -58.46 -20.38
C GLU A 17 0.74 -57.65 -20.22
N ALA A 18 0.48 -57.31 -18.96
CA ALA A 18 0.18 -55.97 -18.42
C ALA A 18 -1.09 -55.21 -18.88
N THR A 19 -2.14 -55.41 -18.08
CA THR A 19 -3.03 -54.34 -17.58
C THR A 19 -2.23 -53.20 -16.93
N THR A 20 -2.44 -51.94 -17.31
CA THR A 20 -2.45 -50.78 -16.39
C THR A 20 -3.23 -49.62 -17.02
N THR A 21 -4.28 -49.22 -16.31
CA THR A 21 -5.15 -48.06 -16.55
C THR A 21 -4.38 -46.74 -16.47
N THR A 22 -4.93 -45.73 -17.16
CA THR A 22 -4.86 -44.26 -16.91
C THR A 22 -3.93 -43.40 -17.78
N THR A 23 -4.57 -42.41 -18.40
CA THR A 23 -4.09 -41.04 -18.72
C THR A 23 -3.62 -40.75 -20.17
N ILE A 24 -4.61 -40.27 -20.95
CA ILE A 24 -4.61 -39.19 -21.97
C ILE A 24 -3.30 -38.95 -22.76
N ARG A 25 -3.30 -39.36 -24.04
CA ARG A 25 -2.41 -38.83 -25.10
C ARG A 25 -3.21 -38.71 -26.41
N ARG A 26 -3.28 -37.51 -26.98
CA ARG A 26 -3.42 -37.33 -28.44
C ARG A 26 -2.59 -36.12 -28.86
N GLU A 27 -1.58 -36.40 -29.67
CA GLU A 27 -0.69 -35.44 -30.32
C GLU A 27 -1.45 -34.41 -31.17
N SER A 28 -1.01 -33.15 -31.09
CA SER A 28 -1.21 -32.15 -32.14
C SER A 28 0.13 -31.49 -32.45
N VAL A 29 0.55 -31.69 -33.68
CA VAL A 29 1.67 -31.05 -34.39
C VAL A 29 1.49 -29.53 -34.38
N VAL A 30 2.45 -28.78 -33.83
CA VAL A 30 2.68 -27.35 -34.11
C VAL A 30 4.19 -27.06 -34.10
N THR A 31 4.58 -26.19 -35.04
CA THR A 31 5.90 -25.81 -35.55
C THR A 31 6.87 -25.13 -34.55
N PRO A 32 8.18 -25.00 -34.88
CA PRO A 32 9.29 -24.78 -33.93
C PRO A 32 9.35 -23.43 -33.18
N ASP A 33 8.52 -22.45 -33.55
CA ASP A 33 8.64 -21.07 -33.04
C ASP A 33 7.87 -20.79 -31.73
N GLU A 34 7.05 -21.74 -31.24
CA GLU A 34 6.28 -21.61 -29.98
C GLU A 34 6.90 -22.36 -28.78
N ALA A 35 8.01 -23.08 -28.96
CA ALA A 35 8.64 -23.87 -27.88
C ALA A 35 9.34 -23.01 -26.80
N GLU A 36 9.52 -21.70 -27.04
CA GLU A 36 10.22 -20.79 -26.12
C GLU A 36 9.36 -20.36 -24.91
N ILE A 37 8.06 -20.69 -24.89
CA ILE A 37 7.10 -20.12 -23.93
C ILE A 37 6.74 -21.09 -22.77
N ILE A 38 7.11 -22.38 -22.80
CA ILE A 38 6.64 -23.41 -21.83
C ILE A 38 7.77 -24.09 -21.05
N ALA A 39 8.78 -23.36 -20.58
CA ALA A 39 9.68 -23.83 -19.53
C ALA A 39 9.39 -23.05 -18.24
N GLU A 40 8.28 -23.41 -17.62
CA GLU A 40 7.57 -22.59 -16.61
C GLU A 40 8.05 -22.80 -15.17
N THR A 41 9.08 -23.62 -14.88
CA THR A 41 9.57 -23.77 -13.50
C THR A 41 11.09 -24.00 -13.43
N PRO A 42 11.81 -23.25 -12.55
CA PRO A 42 13.25 -23.42 -12.35
C PRO A 42 13.63 -24.78 -11.74
N GLU A 43 12.68 -25.56 -11.22
CA GLU A 43 12.91 -26.88 -10.65
C GLU A 43 13.18 -27.98 -11.70
N GLN A 44 12.55 -27.93 -12.89
CA GLN A 44 12.71 -28.98 -13.91
C GLN A 44 14.08 -28.95 -14.63
N ILE A 45 14.79 -27.82 -14.60
CA ILE A 45 16.15 -27.70 -15.17
C ILE A 45 17.19 -28.34 -14.23
N ILE A 46 16.93 -28.32 -12.92
CA ILE A 46 17.84 -28.89 -11.90
C ILE A 46 17.77 -30.41 -11.92
N GLU A 47 16.58 -30.99 -12.13
CA GLU A 47 16.38 -32.45 -12.20
C GLU A 47 17.03 -33.09 -13.45
N ALA A 48 17.14 -32.36 -14.55
CA ALA A 48 17.73 -32.85 -15.81
C ALA A 48 19.27 -32.94 -15.79
N MET A 49 19.95 -32.40 -14.77
CA MET A 49 21.43 -32.37 -14.68
C MET A 49 22.06 -33.50 -13.85
N GLY A 50 21.26 -34.41 -13.28
CA GLY A 50 21.74 -35.70 -12.78
C GLY A 50 22.87 -35.67 -11.73
N MET A 51 22.61 -35.11 -10.54
CA MET A 51 23.46 -35.29 -9.37
C MET A 51 22.60 -35.56 -8.13
N GLU A 52 22.95 -36.61 -7.39
CA GLU A 52 22.25 -37.15 -6.21
C GLU A 52 21.83 -36.12 -5.15
N ASP A 53 20.70 -36.43 -4.50
CA ASP A 53 20.08 -35.74 -3.37
C ASP A 53 21.02 -35.63 -2.16
N ASP A 54 21.82 -34.57 -2.06
CA ASP A 54 22.15 -33.88 -0.81
C ASP A 54 23.15 -32.73 -1.09
N VAL A 55 22.85 -31.54 -0.57
CA VAL A 55 23.59 -30.25 -0.71
C VAL A 55 23.24 -29.44 -1.97
N ILE A 56 22.18 -28.62 -1.86
CA ILE A 56 22.04 -27.41 -2.68
C ILE A 56 23.00 -26.36 -2.08
N PRO A 57 24.10 -25.99 -2.75
CA PRO A 57 24.92 -24.87 -2.28
C PRO A 57 24.16 -23.54 -2.48
N PRO A 58 24.44 -22.50 -1.67
CA PRO A 58 23.86 -21.18 -1.87
C PRO A 58 24.12 -20.67 -3.30
N ILE A 59 23.10 -20.07 -3.91
CA ILE A 59 23.04 -19.58 -5.31
C ILE A 59 24.25 -18.71 -5.71
N ASP A 60 24.96 -18.14 -4.74
CA ASP A 60 26.15 -17.29 -4.93
C ASP A 60 27.40 -18.05 -5.43
N THR A 61 27.39 -19.39 -5.50
CA THR A 61 28.55 -20.21 -5.92
C THR A 61 28.53 -20.65 -7.39
N ILE A 62 27.44 -20.37 -8.13
CA ILE A 62 27.29 -20.80 -9.53
C ILE A 62 28.03 -19.82 -10.46
N PRO A 63 28.98 -20.28 -11.30
CA PRO A 63 29.66 -19.42 -12.27
C PRO A 63 28.67 -18.71 -13.21
N SER A 64 28.93 -17.43 -13.53
CA SER A 64 28.02 -16.56 -14.31
C SER A 64 27.54 -17.12 -15.66
N ASP A 65 28.22 -18.13 -16.21
CA ASP A 65 27.90 -18.78 -17.49
C ASP A 65 26.72 -19.78 -17.38
N GLN A 66 26.41 -20.29 -16.18
CA GLN A 66 25.34 -21.27 -15.97
C GLN A 66 24.08 -20.69 -15.32
N LYS A 67 24.00 -19.37 -15.14
CA LYS A 67 22.81 -18.72 -14.59
C LYS A 67 21.70 -18.75 -15.66
N PRO A 68 20.46 -19.16 -15.35
CA PRO A 68 19.36 -19.16 -16.32
C PRO A 68 19.19 -17.76 -16.93
N LYS A 69 18.99 -17.66 -18.25
CA LYS A 69 18.92 -16.39 -19.01
C LYS A 69 17.94 -15.38 -18.42
N SER A 70 16.83 -15.84 -17.82
CA SER A 70 15.86 -14.99 -17.10
C SER A 70 16.55 -14.20 -15.98
N LEU A 71 17.42 -14.85 -15.20
CA LEU A 71 18.12 -14.29 -14.05
C LEU A 71 19.35 -13.44 -14.43
N GLN A 72 19.84 -13.60 -15.66
CA GLN A 72 20.85 -12.73 -16.28
C GLN A 72 20.20 -11.44 -16.83
N ASN A 73 18.99 -11.57 -17.41
CA ASN A 73 18.21 -10.45 -17.97
C ASN A 73 17.74 -9.46 -16.89
N TYR A 74 17.32 -9.93 -15.71
CA TYR A 74 16.92 -9.04 -14.60
C TYR A 74 18.06 -8.14 -14.10
N GLY A 75 19.32 -8.62 -14.19
CA GLY A 75 20.50 -7.83 -13.80
C GLY A 75 20.82 -6.69 -14.75
N ASP A 76 20.42 -6.79 -16.03
CA ASP A 76 20.65 -5.76 -17.04
C ASP A 76 19.59 -4.64 -17.02
N PHE A 77 18.40 -4.89 -16.45
CA PHE A 77 17.40 -3.83 -16.19
C PHE A 77 17.80 -2.88 -15.05
N ILE A 78 18.76 -3.27 -14.20
CA ILE A 78 19.28 -2.46 -13.07
C ILE A 78 20.61 -1.79 -13.46
N LYS A 79 20.75 -1.32 -14.70
CA LYS A 79 21.81 -0.35 -14.98
C LYS A 79 21.33 1.01 -14.52
N PHE A 80 21.87 1.48 -13.38
CA PHE A 80 21.65 2.79 -12.77
C PHE A 80 22.06 3.92 -13.74
N GLY A 81 21.23 4.16 -14.75
CA GLY A 81 21.40 5.25 -15.69
C GLY A 81 20.87 6.55 -15.09
N TRP A 82 21.41 7.68 -15.54
CA TRP A 82 20.91 9.02 -15.20
C TRP A 82 19.40 9.19 -15.42
N TYR A 83 18.82 8.49 -16.40
CA TYR A 83 17.39 8.47 -16.65
C TYR A 83 16.58 7.82 -15.51
N ILE A 84 17.09 6.73 -14.91
CA ILE A 84 16.46 6.07 -13.77
C ILE A 84 16.54 6.96 -12.54
N ALA A 85 17.67 7.66 -12.34
CA ALA A 85 17.81 8.64 -11.26
C ALA A 85 16.80 9.79 -11.42
N PHE A 86 16.64 10.34 -12.64
CA PHE A 86 15.62 11.35 -12.92
C PHE A 86 14.20 10.82 -12.66
N PHE A 87 13.91 9.59 -13.09
CA PHE A 87 12.62 8.95 -12.86
C PHE A 87 12.33 8.72 -11.37
N MET A 88 13.35 8.34 -10.58
CA MET A 88 13.22 8.19 -9.12
C MET A 88 13.01 9.54 -8.43
N ILE A 89 13.76 10.57 -8.79
CA ILE A 89 13.59 11.93 -8.26
C ILE A 89 12.18 12.45 -8.59
N MET A 90 11.72 12.23 -9.83
CA MET A 90 10.36 12.58 -10.22
C MET A 90 9.35 11.81 -9.36
N TYR A 91 9.52 10.52 -9.14
CA TYR A 91 8.62 9.70 -8.32
C TYR A 91 8.61 10.14 -6.84
N GLU A 92 9.75 10.46 -6.26
CA GLU A 92 9.83 11.06 -4.92
C GLU A 92 9.09 12.40 -4.87
N SER A 93 9.26 13.25 -5.89
CA SER A 93 8.55 14.53 -5.96
C SER A 93 7.02 14.38 -6.04
N LEU A 94 6.51 13.24 -6.55
CA LEU A 94 5.09 12.91 -6.56
C LEU A 94 4.61 12.34 -5.21
N MET A 95 5.47 11.61 -4.52
CA MET A 95 5.17 11.05 -3.20
C MET A 95 5.23 12.10 -2.08
N LEU A 96 6.09 13.11 -2.20
CA LEU A 96 6.23 14.18 -1.21
C LEU A 96 4.90 14.93 -0.94
N PRO A 97 4.12 15.36 -1.95
CA PRO A 97 2.78 15.92 -1.74
C PRO A 97 1.84 14.99 -0.98
N GLN A 98 1.86 13.69 -1.27
CA GLN A 98 0.99 12.72 -0.59
C GLN A 98 1.30 12.63 0.90
N VAL A 99 2.58 12.54 1.26
CA VAL A 99 3.01 12.54 2.66
C VAL A 99 2.65 13.86 3.32
N GLY A 100 2.87 14.98 2.62
CA GLY A 100 2.50 16.32 3.08
C GLY A 100 1.01 16.47 3.41
N MET A 101 0.11 15.87 2.61
CA MET A 101 -1.33 15.90 2.90
C MET A 101 -1.69 15.18 4.20
N MET A 102 -1.04 14.04 4.48
CA MET A 102 -1.25 13.31 5.73
C MET A 102 -0.70 14.07 6.92
N THR A 103 0.50 14.63 6.78
CA THR A 103 1.12 15.49 7.80
C THR A 103 0.25 16.72 8.09
N PHE A 104 -0.33 17.35 7.07
CA PHE A 104 -1.22 18.49 7.22
C PHE A 104 -2.46 18.15 8.06
N MET A 105 -3.09 16.98 7.86
CA MET A 105 -4.24 16.58 8.67
C MET A 105 -3.89 16.37 10.14
N VAL A 106 -2.72 15.79 10.42
CA VAL A 106 -2.26 15.56 11.79
C VAL A 106 -2.08 16.88 12.54
N TYR A 107 -1.44 17.88 11.91
CA TYR A 107 -1.25 19.19 12.54
C TYR A 107 -2.50 20.08 12.50
N GLY A 108 -3.33 19.95 11.46
CA GLY A 108 -4.59 20.67 11.33
C GLY A 108 -5.65 20.27 12.36
N ALA A 109 -5.60 19.03 12.87
CA ALA A 109 -6.52 18.54 13.90
C ALA A 109 -6.17 18.99 15.33
N TYR A 110 -5.01 19.63 15.52
CA TYR A 110 -4.58 20.08 16.84
C TYR A 110 -5.39 21.30 17.31
N SER A 111 -6.09 21.16 18.43
CA SER A 111 -6.88 22.25 19.02
C SER A 111 -5.98 23.18 19.85
N PRO A 112 -5.93 24.49 19.54
CA PRO A 112 -5.14 25.46 20.30
C PRO A 112 -5.72 25.68 21.69
N GLN A 113 -4.85 25.99 22.65
CA GLN A 113 -5.23 26.25 24.04
C GLN A 113 -5.54 27.73 24.24
N VAL A 114 -6.77 28.05 24.64
CA VAL A 114 -7.18 29.43 24.97
C VAL A 114 -6.74 29.77 26.39
N THR A 115 -5.91 30.80 26.56
CA THR A 115 -5.37 31.22 27.86
C THR A 115 -5.98 32.53 28.34
N ALA A 116 -6.38 33.41 27.43
CA ALA A 116 -6.99 34.70 27.78
C ALA A 116 -8.00 35.17 26.73
N CYS A 117 -8.91 36.05 27.12
CA CYS A 117 -9.74 36.83 26.21
C CYS A 117 -9.83 38.27 26.71
N GLY A 118 -9.17 39.19 26.00
CA GLY A 118 -9.03 40.59 26.44
C GLY A 118 -8.35 40.67 27.82
N ASN A 119 -9.04 41.27 28.79
CA ASN A 119 -8.52 41.49 30.15
C ASN A 119 -8.80 40.32 31.12
N GLN A 120 -9.43 39.24 30.67
CA GLN A 120 -9.67 38.06 31.52
C GLN A 120 -8.72 36.92 31.15
N THR A 121 -7.97 36.45 32.14
CA THR A 121 -7.08 35.28 32.03
C THR A 121 -7.75 34.07 32.67
N PHE A 122 -7.58 32.90 32.06
CA PHE A 122 -8.18 31.64 32.51
C PHE A 122 -7.14 30.73 33.19
N GLU A 123 -6.33 31.30 34.09
CA GLU A 123 -5.29 30.55 34.80
C GLU A 123 -5.90 29.50 35.75
N GLY A 124 -5.41 28.26 35.65
CA GLY A 124 -5.78 27.17 36.56
C GLY A 124 -7.15 26.52 36.29
N MET A 125 -7.87 26.94 35.25
CA MET A 125 -9.15 26.32 34.85
C MET A 125 -8.94 25.26 33.76
N THR A 126 -9.82 24.25 33.69
CA THR A 126 -9.71 23.22 32.65
C THR A 126 -10.12 23.78 31.27
N GLN A 127 -9.46 23.33 30.19
CA GLN A 127 -9.80 23.68 28.80
C GLN A 127 -11.29 23.54 28.48
N ARG A 128 -11.97 22.53 29.06
CA ARG A 128 -13.39 22.27 28.81
C ARG A 128 -14.29 23.34 29.39
N ASP A 129 -13.98 23.79 30.60
CA ASP A 129 -14.75 24.82 31.30
C ASP A 129 -14.53 26.20 30.67
N VAL A 130 -13.28 26.49 30.29
CA VAL A 130 -12.93 27.69 29.52
C VAL A 130 -13.71 27.73 28.21
N CYS A 131 -13.76 26.61 27.48
CA CYS A 131 -14.49 26.52 26.23
C CYS A 131 -16.02 26.64 26.37
N ALA A 132 -16.60 26.16 27.48
CA ALA A 132 -18.04 26.32 27.74
C ALA A 132 -18.44 27.78 28.03
N GLY A 133 -17.51 28.57 28.58
CA GLY A 133 -17.70 29.99 28.87
C GLY A 133 -17.32 30.93 27.72
N LEU A 134 -16.42 30.50 26.83
CA LEU A 134 -15.78 31.38 25.85
C LEU A 134 -16.78 32.00 24.87
N ASP A 135 -17.70 31.23 24.31
CA ASP A 135 -18.69 31.71 23.34
C ASP A 135 -19.58 32.83 23.95
N LYS A 136 -19.89 32.71 25.25
CA LYS A 136 -20.69 33.69 25.98
C LYS A 136 -19.93 34.99 26.22
N ILE A 137 -18.62 34.89 26.47
CA ILE A 137 -17.75 36.03 26.69
C ILE A 137 -17.51 36.76 25.36
N MET A 138 -17.17 36.02 24.30
CA MET A 138 -16.97 36.57 22.96
C MET A 138 -18.20 37.34 22.46
N ASN A 139 -19.41 36.80 22.66
CA ASN A 139 -20.63 37.49 22.24
C ASN A 139 -20.94 38.77 23.06
N LYS A 140 -20.49 38.83 24.32
CA LYS A 140 -20.70 40.01 25.18
C LYS A 140 -19.67 41.11 24.98
N THR A 141 -18.39 40.74 24.81
CA THR A 141 -17.27 41.68 24.82
C THR A 141 -16.61 41.85 23.45
N GLY A 142 -16.92 40.99 22.48
CA GLY A 142 -16.24 40.99 21.19
C GLY A 142 -14.73 40.74 21.28
N CYS A 143 -14.24 40.15 22.39
CA CYS A 143 -12.82 39.92 22.58
C CYS A 143 -12.29 38.85 21.61
N ILE A 144 -11.10 39.09 21.09
CA ILE A 144 -10.33 38.09 20.34
C ILE A 144 -9.58 37.24 21.37
N PRO A 145 -9.80 35.91 21.40
CA PRO A 145 -9.12 35.04 22.35
C PRO A 145 -7.63 34.94 22.03
N THR A 146 -6.78 35.12 23.04
CA THR A 146 -5.36 34.88 22.95
C THR A 146 -5.12 33.40 23.23
N VAL A 147 -4.70 32.69 22.19
CA VAL A 147 -4.29 31.29 22.29
C VAL A 147 -2.78 31.19 22.43
N VAL A 148 -2.32 30.28 23.28
CA VAL A 148 -0.92 29.88 23.28
C VAL A 148 -0.78 28.73 22.29
N THR A 149 -0.20 29.03 21.14
CA THR A 149 0.12 28.04 20.11
C THR A 149 1.62 27.78 20.11
N GLN A 150 2.00 26.50 19.99
CA GLN A 150 3.38 26.13 19.67
C GLN A 150 3.62 26.22 18.15
N PHE A 151 2.55 26.19 17.35
CA PHE A 151 2.55 26.27 15.90
C PHE A 151 1.30 27.01 15.42
N GLU A 152 1.46 27.90 14.44
CA GLU A 152 0.35 28.47 13.67
C GLU A 152 -0.35 27.35 12.88
N SER A 153 -1.51 26.89 13.35
CA SER A 153 -2.29 25.83 12.70
C SER A 153 -3.47 26.40 11.93
N VAL A 154 -4.04 25.62 11.02
CA VAL A 154 -5.26 25.97 10.25
C VAL A 154 -6.41 26.39 11.17
N GLY A 155 -6.52 25.78 12.36
CA GLY A 155 -7.52 26.17 13.34
C GLY A 155 -7.35 27.60 13.86
N HIS A 156 -6.10 28.09 13.93
CA HIS A 156 -5.78 29.46 14.29
C HIS A 156 -6.12 30.42 13.15
N GLU A 157 -5.66 30.13 11.93
CA GLU A 157 -5.93 30.97 10.75
C GLU A 157 -7.43 31.09 10.44
N MET A 158 -8.19 30.03 10.67
CA MET A 158 -9.64 30.01 10.47
C MET A 158 -10.43 30.56 11.67
N GLY A 159 -9.78 30.88 12.79
CA GLY A 159 -10.42 31.42 13.99
C GLY A 159 -11.41 30.44 14.67
N LEU A 160 -11.23 29.13 14.50
CA LEU A 160 -12.11 28.12 15.07
C LEU A 160 -11.64 27.68 16.46
N TYR A 161 -12.15 28.36 17.47
CA TYR A 161 -11.88 28.03 18.88
C TYR A 161 -12.94 27.09 19.44
N CYS A 162 -12.55 26.24 20.39
CA CYS A 162 -13.45 25.42 21.21
C CYS A 162 -14.49 24.60 20.41
N SER A 163 -15.70 25.13 20.21
CA SER A 163 -16.75 24.54 19.38
C SER A 163 -16.33 24.34 17.93
N GLY A 164 -15.57 25.28 17.36
CA GLY A 164 -15.01 25.16 16.02
C GLY A 164 -14.04 24.00 15.88
N THR A 165 -13.19 23.75 16.89
CA THR A 165 -12.24 22.62 16.86
C THR A 165 -12.96 21.27 16.80
N GLN A 166 -14.18 21.17 17.35
CA GLN A 166 -14.99 19.96 17.26
C GLN A 166 -15.45 19.68 15.83
N GLN A 167 -15.72 20.72 15.04
CA GLN A 167 -16.09 20.57 13.62
C GLN A 167 -14.90 20.08 12.79
N VAL A 168 -13.69 20.60 13.04
CA VAL A 168 -12.46 20.11 12.41
C VAL A 168 -12.20 18.65 12.76
N LYS A 169 -12.30 18.28 14.05
CA LYS A 169 -12.14 16.88 14.49
C LYS A 169 -13.16 15.94 13.85
N ARG A 170 -14.42 16.38 13.75
CA ARG A 170 -15.48 15.62 13.06
C ARG A 170 -15.17 15.44 11.57
N SER A 171 -14.62 16.47 10.94
CA SER A 171 -14.24 16.43 9.52
C SER A 171 -13.12 15.44 9.24
N VAL A 172 -12.08 15.40 10.09
CA VAL A 172 -11.01 14.37 10.01
C VAL A 172 -11.57 12.97 10.22
N SER A 173 -12.54 12.82 11.12
CA SER A 173 -13.23 11.53 11.31
C SER A 173 -13.96 11.08 10.04
N ILE A 174 -14.60 12.01 9.33
CA ILE A 174 -15.27 11.73 8.03
C ILE A 174 -14.24 11.34 6.97
N GLN A 175 -13.09 12.01 6.92
CA GLN A 175 -12.00 11.69 5.99
C GLN A 175 -11.46 10.27 6.20
N MET A 176 -11.40 9.80 7.44
CA MET A 176 -11.00 8.42 7.77
C MET A 176 -12.03 7.38 7.27
N VAL A 177 -13.31 7.74 7.18
CA VAL A 177 -14.31 6.87 6.52
C VAL A 177 -14.01 6.76 5.03
N GLY A 178 -13.54 7.85 4.39
CA GLY A 178 -13.12 7.85 2.99
C GLY A 178 -12.02 6.83 2.70
N VAL A 179 -10.93 6.83 3.48
CA VAL A 179 -9.84 5.86 3.28
C VAL A 179 -10.30 4.42 3.55
N PHE A 180 -11.17 4.22 4.55
CA PHE A 180 -11.71 2.90 4.88
C PHE A 180 -12.58 2.32 3.76
N LEU A 181 -13.36 3.16 3.09
CA LEU A 181 -14.15 2.75 1.92
C LEU A 181 -13.29 2.60 0.66
N GLY A 182 -12.27 3.45 0.50
CA GLY A 182 -11.37 3.42 -0.65
C GLY A 182 -10.52 2.16 -0.73
N ALA A 183 -9.95 1.72 0.39
CA ALA A 183 -9.04 0.57 0.45
C ALA A 183 -9.60 -0.71 -0.20
N PRO A 184 -10.79 -1.23 0.16
CA PRO A 184 -11.31 -2.46 -0.47
C PRO A 184 -11.72 -2.25 -1.94
N ILE A 185 -12.23 -1.07 -2.30
CA ILE A 185 -12.68 -0.77 -3.67
C ILE A 185 -11.48 -0.74 -4.61
N PHE A 186 -10.45 0.01 -4.25
CA PHE A 186 -9.24 0.10 -5.06
C PHE A 186 -8.37 -1.14 -4.94
N GLY A 187 -8.44 -1.91 -3.85
CA GLY A 187 -7.79 -3.22 -3.75
C GLY A 187 -8.30 -4.17 -4.84
N GLN A 188 -9.61 -4.34 -4.95
CA GLN A 188 -10.21 -5.17 -6.00
C GLN A 188 -9.96 -4.60 -7.41
N LEU A 189 -9.95 -3.28 -7.54
CA LEU A 189 -9.64 -2.62 -8.81
C LEU A 189 -8.17 -2.84 -9.23
N SER A 190 -7.25 -2.82 -8.27
CA SER A 190 -5.81 -3.08 -8.44
C SER A 190 -5.57 -4.50 -8.94
N ASP A 191 -6.32 -5.46 -8.41
CA ASP A 191 -6.24 -6.86 -8.80
C ASP A 191 -6.79 -7.10 -10.21
N SER A 192 -7.82 -6.36 -10.64
CA SER A 192 -8.42 -6.52 -11.97
C SER A 192 -7.69 -5.76 -13.09
N PHE A 193 -7.23 -4.52 -12.84
CA PHE A 193 -6.61 -3.66 -13.86
C PHE A 193 -5.08 -3.67 -13.84
N GLY A 194 -4.49 -4.40 -12.90
CA GLY A 194 -3.05 -4.47 -12.69
C GLY A 194 -2.54 -3.34 -11.79
N ARG A 195 -1.91 -3.74 -10.69
CA ARG A 195 -1.38 -2.89 -9.61
C ARG A 195 -0.61 -1.66 -10.07
N ARG A 196 0.28 -1.81 -11.05
CA ARG A 196 1.17 -0.71 -11.50
C ARG A 196 0.42 0.46 -12.12
N ARG A 197 -0.62 0.20 -12.91
CA ARG A 197 -1.38 1.27 -13.60
C ARG A 197 -2.37 1.94 -12.65
N VAL A 198 -3.00 1.18 -11.77
CA VAL A 198 -3.94 1.71 -10.78
C VAL A 198 -3.24 2.69 -9.84
N ILE A 199 -2.06 2.35 -9.31
CA ILE A 199 -1.29 3.25 -8.43
C ILE A 199 -0.94 4.56 -9.15
N GLN A 200 -0.51 4.50 -10.42
CA GLN A 200 -0.17 5.70 -11.20
C GLN A 200 -1.41 6.59 -11.42
N VAL A 201 -2.56 6.01 -11.77
CA VAL A 201 -3.81 6.76 -11.97
C VAL A 201 -4.29 7.40 -10.67
N CYS A 202 -4.30 6.64 -9.56
CA CYS A 202 -4.67 7.17 -8.24
C CYS A 202 -3.76 8.32 -7.81
N CYS A 203 -2.44 8.20 -8.02
CA CYS A 203 -1.49 9.26 -7.69
C CYS A 203 -1.78 10.56 -8.45
N VAL A 204 -2.05 10.49 -9.77
CA VAL A 204 -2.39 11.68 -10.57
C VAL A 204 -3.68 12.33 -10.08
N ILE A 205 -4.71 11.54 -9.77
CA ILE A 205 -5.99 12.06 -9.25
C ILE A 205 -5.80 12.75 -7.89
N VAL A 206 -5.04 12.13 -6.99
CA VAL A 206 -4.70 12.68 -5.67
C VAL A 206 -3.94 14.01 -5.80
N CYS A 207 -3.01 14.11 -6.74
CA CYS A 207 -2.29 15.36 -7.01
C CYS A 207 -3.22 16.47 -7.49
N ILE A 208 -4.14 16.16 -8.42
CA ILE A 208 -5.12 17.12 -8.93
C ILE A 208 -6.05 17.59 -7.80
N LEU A 209 -6.60 16.67 -7.01
CA LEU A 209 -7.47 17.00 -5.88
C LEU A 209 -6.73 17.79 -4.79
N GLY A 210 -5.46 17.47 -4.54
CA GLY A 210 -4.59 18.21 -3.62
C GLY A 210 -4.40 19.67 -4.04
N PHE A 211 -4.22 19.93 -5.34
CA PHE A 211 -4.14 21.29 -5.87
C PHE A 211 -5.45 22.07 -5.64
N PHE A 212 -6.60 21.43 -5.84
CA PHE A 212 -7.90 22.04 -5.52
C PHE A 212 -8.07 22.31 -4.02
N ALA A 213 -7.61 21.39 -3.17
CA ALA A 213 -7.67 21.56 -1.72
C ALA A 213 -6.89 22.79 -1.24
N ALA A 214 -5.73 23.08 -1.84
CA ALA A 214 -4.92 24.25 -1.51
C ALA A 214 -5.62 25.59 -1.80
N ARG A 215 -6.62 25.60 -2.69
CA ARG A 215 -7.36 26.82 -3.06
C ARG A 215 -8.65 27.02 -2.27
N ALA A 216 -9.00 26.07 -1.38
CA ALA A 216 -10.25 26.09 -0.63
C ALA A 216 -10.20 27.13 0.52
N PRO A 217 -11.06 28.16 0.52
CA PRO A 217 -11.08 29.18 1.58
C PRO A 217 -11.98 28.80 2.78
N THR A 218 -12.80 27.76 2.64
CA THR A 218 -13.83 27.34 3.59
C THR A 218 -13.59 25.91 4.05
N LEU A 219 -13.84 25.65 5.34
CA LEU A 219 -13.62 24.34 5.97
C LEU A 219 -14.47 23.23 5.37
N ASP A 220 -15.73 23.52 4.99
CA ASP A 220 -16.63 22.52 4.41
C ASP A 220 -16.13 22.08 3.03
N THR A 221 -15.76 23.03 2.18
CA THR A 221 -15.23 22.76 0.83
C THR A 221 -13.90 22.02 0.92
N PHE A 222 -13.05 22.43 1.86
CA PHE A 222 -11.79 21.75 2.14
C PHE A 222 -12.03 20.29 2.56
N THR A 223 -13.00 20.04 3.45
CA THR A 223 -13.35 18.71 3.94
C THR A 223 -13.87 17.79 2.84
N ILE A 224 -14.73 18.30 1.95
CA ILE A 224 -15.28 17.52 0.83
C ILE A 224 -14.15 17.10 -0.13
N ILE A 225 -13.28 18.04 -0.51
CA ILE A 225 -12.17 17.74 -1.43
C ILE A 225 -11.20 16.74 -0.78
N GLN A 226 -10.88 16.92 0.51
CA GLN A 226 -10.02 15.98 1.23
C GLN A 226 -10.67 14.60 1.40
N LEU A 227 -11.99 14.50 1.58
CA LEU A 227 -12.67 13.21 1.64
C LEU A 227 -12.45 12.41 0.36
N PHE A 228 -12.65 13.04 -0.80
CA PHE A 228 -12.35 12.42 -2.08
C PHE A 228 -10.86 12.07 -2.18
N ASN A 229 -9.98 12.97 -1.79
CA ASN A 229 -8.54 12.71 -1.82
C ASN A 229 -8.16 11.46 -0.99
N MET A 230 -8.64 11.35 0.25
CA MET A 230 -8.39 10.20 1.12
C MET A 230 -8.99 8.89 0.60
N PHE A 231 -10.13 8.96 -0.08
CA PHE A 231 -10.72 7.80 -0.74
C PHE A 231 -9.77 7.21 -1.80
N PHE A 232 -9.15 8.05 -2.63
CA PHE A 232 -8.16 7.58 -3.62
C PHE A 232 -6.84 7.15 -2.98
N VAL A 233 -6.40 7.82 -1.91
CA VAL A 233 -5.15 7.45 -1.22
C VAL A 233 -5.22 6.06 -0.60
N GLY A 234 -6.38 5.62 -0.09
CA GLY A 234 -6.54 4.28 0.49
C GLY A 234 -6.26 3.13 -0.48
N GLY A 235 -6.34 3.40 -1.80
CA GLY A 235 -6.00 2.44 -2.85
C GLY A 235 -4.54 2.42 -3.29
N MET A 236 -3.74 3.41 -2.89
CA MET A 236 -2.36 3.52 -3.35
C MET A 236 -1.40 2.57 -2.62
N ASN A 237 -1.78 2.14 -1.42
CA ASN A 237 -0.99 1.32 -0.50
C ASN A 237 -1.43 -0.16 -0.45
N THR A 238 -2.33 -0.57 -1.37
CA THR A 238 -2.86 -1.95 -1.45
C THR A 238 -2.29 -2.67 -2.66
#